data_AF-A0A1I5X3T0-F1
#
_entry.id   AF-A0A1I5X3T0-F1
#
_cell.length_a   1.000
_cell.length_b   1.000
_cell.length_c   1.000
_cell.angle_alpha   90.00
_cell.angle_beta   90.00
_cell.angle_gamma   90.00
#
_symmetry.space_group_name_H-M   'P 1'
#
loop_
_entity.id
_entity.type
_entity.pdbx_description
1 polymer ?
#
loop_
_entity_poly.entity_id
_entity_poly.type
_entity_poly.pdbx_seq_one_letter_code
_entity_poly.pdbx_strand_id
1 'polypeptide(L)'
;MSLRQGLGPRGDRDWGPWRLDPETLVLFCEDDAHPSGYEVDLELCLTSAQVLDWIMQVEMKTWADDAVVAGLVRALNDVLRPQATLCSSGISKTLTKTRIAGLVQLATR
;
A
#
# COMPACT_ATOMS: atom_id res chain seq x y z
N MET A 1 -2.15 -19.03 -14.34
CA MET A 1 -1.78 -18.81 -12.93
C MET A 1 -0.27 -18.60 -12.89
N SER A 2 0.18 -17.36 -13.10
CA SER A 2 1.61 -17.03 -13.11
C SER A 2 1.95 -16.41 -11.77
N LEU A 3 2.81 -17.06 -10.98
CA LEU A 3 3.43 -16.45 -9.81
C LEU A 3 4.20 -15.21 -10.29
N ARG A 4 3.82 -14.01 -9.85
CA ARG A 4 4.53 -12.77 -10.18
C ARG A 4 5.88 -12.79 -9.46
N GLN A 5 6.98 -12.80 -10.22
CA GLN A 5 8.35 -12.89 -9.68
C GLN A 5 8.87 -11.58 -9.04
N GLY A 6 8.02 -10.56 -8.84
CA GLY A 6 8.40 -9.25 -8.30
C GLY A 6 7.88 -8.95 -6.90
N LEU A 7 7.01 -9.78 -6.32
CA LEU A 7 6.54 -9.56 -4.95
C LEU A 7 7.70 -9.77 -3.98
N GLY A 8 8.00 -8.75 -3.17
CA GLY A 8 8.94 -8.90 -2.07
C GLY A 8 8.54 -10.11 -1.20
N PRO A 9 9.49 -10.81 -0.55
CA PRO A 9 9.18 -11.97 0.27
C PRO A 9 8.10 -11.63 1.31
N ARG A 10 7.37 -12.63 1.83
CA ARG A 10 6.46 -12.48 3.00
C ARG A 10 7.18 -12.02 4.29
N GLY A 11 8.41 -11.51 4.19
CA GLY A 11 9.36 -11.32 5.28
C GLY A 11 8.90 -10.27 6.27
N ASP A 12 8.96 -10.63 7.56
CA ASP A 12 8.98 -9.88 8.83
C ASP A 12 8.10 -8.63 9.02
N ARG A 13 7.42 -8.13 7.99
CA ARG A 13 6.53 -6.99 8.09
C ARG A 13 5.14 -7.48 8.43
N ASP A 14 4.60 -6.91 9.50
CA ASP A 14 3.24 -7.17 9.97
C ASP A 14 2.19 -6.45 9.10
N TRP A 15 2.27 -6.63 7.78
CA TRP A 15 1.35 -6.07 6.80
C TRP A 15 0.21 -7.05 6.44
N GLY A 16 0.14 -8.21 7.09
CA GLY A 16 -0.88 -9.23 6.83
C GLY A 16 -0.84 -9.74 5.38
N PRO A 17 -1.95 -9.67 4.62
CA PRO A 17 -2.02 -10.21 3.26
C PRO A 17 -1.33 -9.33 2.21
N TRP A 18 -0.89 -8.12 2.57
CA TRP A 18 -0.32 -7.17 1.62
C TRP A 18 1.14 -7.44 1.29
N ARG A 19 1.48 -7.29 0.01
CA ARG A 19 2.84 -7.39 -0.54
C ARG A 19 3.12 -6.17 -1.39
N LEU A 20 4.32 -5.64 -1.32
CA LEU A 20 4.77 -4.57 -2.20
C LEU A 20 5.41 -5.18 -3.45
N ASP A 21 4.93 -4.77 -4.62
CA ASP A 21 5.61 -4.93 -5.89
C ASP A 21 6.34 -3.62 -6.24
N PRO A 22 7.67 -3.57 -6.10
CA PRO A 22 8.44 -2.35 -6.34
C PRO A 22 8.64 -2.04 -7.83
N GLU A 23 8.37 -2.98 -8.74
CA GLU A 23 8.51 -2.75 -10.17
C GLU A 23 7.28 -2.02 -10.72
N THR A 24 6.09 -2.40 -10.24
CA THR A 24 4.82 -1.81 -10.67
C THR A 24 4.28 -0.75 -9.70
N LEU A 25 4.94 -0.54 -8.56
CA LEU A 25 4.56 0.41 -7.51
C LEU A 25 3.16 0.14 -6.92
N VAL A 26 2.80 -1.14 -6.78
CA VAL A 26 1.50 -1.53 -6.21
C VAL A 26 1.65 -2.25 -4.87
N LEU A 27 0.70 -2.04 -3.97
CA LEU A 27 0.44 -2.96 -2.88
C LEU A 27 -0.59 -3.99 -3.36
N PHE A 28 -0.18 -5.25 -3.37
CA PHE A 28 -1.01 -6.38 -3.78
C PHE A 28 -1.51 -7.12 -2.54
N CYS A 29 -2.83 -7.26 -2.40
CA CYS A 29 -3.45 -8.06 -1.36
C CYS A 29 -3.61 -9.51 -1.85
N GLU A 30 -2.85 -10.42 -1.25
CA GLU A 30 -3.01 -11.87 -1.44
C GLU A 30 -3.86 -12.43 -0.29
N ASP A 31 -5.15 -12.59 -0.55
CA ASP A 31 -6.07 -13.26 0.34
C ASP A 31 -6.61 -14.54 -0.33
N ASP A 32 -6.66 -15.64 0.41
CA ASP A 32 -7.23 -16.91 -0.05
C ASP A 32 -8.71 -16.76 -0.43
N ALA A 33 -9.41 -15.79 0.17
CA ALA A 33 -10.79 -15.42 -0.19
C ALA A 33 -10.89 -14.69 -1.55
N HIS A 34 -9.78 -14.19 -2.09
CA HIS A 34 -9.75 -13.41 -3.33
C HIS A 34 -8.58 -13.81 -4.25
N PRO A 35 -8.67 -14.94 -4.98
CA PRO A 35 -7.55 -15.53 -5.72
C PRO A 35 -7.04 -14.70 -6.91
N SER A 36 -7.79 -13.69 -7.38
CA SER A 36 -7.31 -12.70 -8.35
C SER A 36 -6.45 -11.59 -7.74
N GLY A 37 -6.49 -11.45 -6.41
CA GLY A 37 -5.86 -10.38 -5.63
C GLY A 37 -6.49 -9.00 -5.86
N TYR A 38 -6.16 -8.05 -4.98
CA TYR A 38 -6.58 -6.65 -5.11
C TYR A 38 -5.34 -5.74 -5.10
N GLU A 39 -5.28 -4.80 -6.04
CA GLU A 39 -4.15 -3.89 -6.21
C GLU A 39 -4.51 -2.49 -5.72
N VAL A 40 -3.65 -1.92 -4.88
CA VAL A 40 -3.62 -0.49 -4.55
C VAL A 40 -2.43 0.13 -5.28
N ASP A 41 -2.72 0.94 -6.29
CA ASP A 41 -1.72 1.68 -7.06
C ASP A 41 -1.19 2.87 -6.24
N LEU A 42 0.09 2.83 -5.85
CA LEU A 42 0.72 3.87 -5.05
C LEU A 42 0.94 5.16 -5.84
N GLU A 43 0.94 5.11 -7.18
CA GLU A 43 0.98 6.32 -8.00
C GLU A 43 -0.32 7.13 -7.96
N LEU A 44 -1.40 6.55 -7.43
CA LEU A 44 -2.66 7.24 -7.16
C LEU A 44 -2.73 7.79 -5.72
N CYS A 45 -1.75 7.49 -4.88
CA CYS A 45 -1.63 7.95 -3.49
C CYS A 45 -0.83 9.26 -3.34
N LEU A 46 -1.15 10.28 -4.15
CA LEU A 46 -0.32 11.50 -4.22
C LEU A 46 -0.63 12.52 -3.12
N THR A 47 -1.75 12.40 -2.42
CA THR A 47 -2.19 13.30 -1.34
C THR A 47 -2.73 12.50 -0.16
N SER A 48 -2.82 13.12 1.01
CA SER A 48 -3.38 12.45 2.19
C SER A 48 -4.85 12.04 2.00
N ALA A 49 -5.61 12.81 1.21
CA ALA A 49 -6.99 12.49 0.88
C ALA A 49 -7.09 11.22 0.02
N GLN A 50 -6.19 11.04 -0.95
CA GLN A 50 -6.17 9.84 -1.79
C GLN A 50 -5.72 8.59 -1.02
N VAL A 51 -4.78 8.73 -0.07
CA VAL A 51 -4.42 7.65 0.84
C VAL A 51 -5.61 7.24 1.72
N LEU A 52 -6.33 8.23 2.26
CA LEU A 52 -7.53 7.96 3.06
C LEU A 52 -8.63 7.29 2.23
N ASP A 53 -8.82 7.72 0.98
CA ASP A 53 -9.79 7.14 0.06
C ASP A 53 -9.54 5.65 -0.16
N TRP A 54 -8.29 5.25 -0.41
CA TRP A 54 -7.93 3.83 -0.53
C TRP A 54 -8.24 3.01 0.73
N ILE A 55 -7.94 3.54 1.91
CA ILE A 55 -8.22 2.86 3.18
C ILE A 55 -9.73 2.64 3.33
N MET A 56 -10.53 3.68 3.12
CA MET A 56 -11.99 3.60 3.24
C MET A 56 -12.61 2.73 2.14
N GLN A 57 -12.07 2.79 0.92
CA GLN A 57 -12.53 1.95 -0.18
C GLN A 57 -12.32 0.46 0.09
N VAL A 58 -11.18 0.09 0.69
CA VAL A 58 -10.88 -1.30 1.06
C VAL A 58 -11.73 -1.76 2.24
N GLU A 59 -11.90 -0.91 3.27
CA GLU A 59 -12.75 -1.24 4.42
C GLU A 59 -14.21 -1.54 4.02
N MET A 60 -14.75 -0.83 3.02
CA MET A 60 -16.10 -1.09 2.50
C MET A 60 -16.25 -2.39 1.70
N LYS A 61 -15.17 -3.13 1.46
CA LYS A 61 -15.24 -4.39 0.69
C LYS A 61 -15.74 -5.51 1.59
N THR A 62 -16.72 -6.27 1.12
CA THR A 62 -17.27 -7.42 1.85
C THR A 62 -16.27 -8.55 2.12
N TRP A 63 -15.12 -8.52 1.46
CA TRP A 63 -14.04 -9.48 1.63
C TRP A 63 -12.93 -8.98 2.57
N ALA A 64 -12.89 -7.69 2.91
CA ALA A 64 -11.84 -7.15 3.76
C ALA A 64 -12.18 -7.41 5.23
N ASP A 65 -11.28 -8.12 5.92
CA ASP A 65 -11.32 -8.26 7.37
C ASP A 65 -10.40 -7.23 8.06
N ASP A 66 -10.36 -7.27 9.40
CA ASP A 66 -9.51 -6.39 10.19
C ASP A 66 -8.02 -6.53 9.84
N ALA A 67 -7.56 -7.72 9.46
CA ALA A 67 -6.17 -7.96 9.11
C ALA A 67 -5.81 -7.34 7.75
N VAL A 68 -6.73 -7.38 6.77
CA VAL A 68 -6.61 -6.66 5.51
C VAL A 68 -6.50 -5.15 5.77
N VAL A 69 -7.43 -4.58 6.53
CA VAL A 69 -7.47 -3.11 6.72
C VAL A 69 -6.27 -2.64 7.56
N ALA A 70 -5.96 -3.31 8.67
CA ALA A 70 -4.80 -2.98 9.49
C ALA A 70 -3.48 -3.15 8.72
N GLY A 71 -3.38 -4.20 7.91
CA GLY A 71 -2.24 -4.46 7.04
C GLY A 71 -2.02 -3.36 6.01
N LEU A 72 -3.09 -2.86 5.37
CA LEU A 72 -3.02 -1.75 4.42
C LEU A 72 -2.50 -0.47 5.09
N VAL A 73 -3.02 -0.13 6.27
CA VAL A 73 -2.59 1.05 7.02
C VAL A 73 -1.10 0.96 7.36
N ARG A 74 -0.63 -0.19 7.83
CA ARG A 74 0.79 -0.41 8.15
C ARG A 74 1.67 -0.35 6.90
N ALA A 75 1.26 -0.97 5.81
CA ALA A 75 1.97 -0.94 4.54
C ALA A 75 2.10 0.51 4.00
N LEU A 76 1.00 1.28 3.99
CA LEU A 76 1.01 2.68 3.58
C LEU A 76 1.89 3.54 4.51
N ASN A 77 1.86 3.27 5.82
CA ASN A 77 2.69 3.98 6.79
C ASN A 77 4.18 3.72 6.58
N ASP A 78 4.57 2.47 6.32
CA ASP A 78 5.97 2.10 6.13
C ASP A 78 6.50 2.58 4.78
N VAL A 79 5.70 2.45 3.71
CA VAL A 79 6.13 2.81 2.35
C VAL A 79 6.04 4.31 2.12
N LEU A 80 4.88 4.92 2.36
CA LEU A 80 4.66 6.34 2.02
C LEU A 80 5.06 7.28 3.15
N ARG A 81 5.10 6.80 4.40
CA ARG A 81 5.37 7.59 5.61
C ARG A 81 4.49 8.84 5.70
N PRO A 82 3.15 8.72 5.67
CA PRO A 82 2.25 9.85 5.46
C PRO A 82 2.45 10.99 6.45
N GLN A 83 2.74 10.70 7.73
CA GLN A 83 3.00 11.74 8.72
C GLN A 83 4.21 12.61 8.33
N ALA A 84 5.26 12.03 7.73
CA ALA A 84 6.43 12.79 7.29
C ALA A 84 6.25 13.44 5.89
N THR A 85 5.43 12.85 5.02
CA THR A 85 5.43 13.15 3.58
C THR A 85 4.13 13.79 3.06
N LEU A 86 2.99 13.46 3.64
CA LEU A 86 1.66 13.75 3.09
C LEU A 86 0.74 14.54 4.04
N CYS A 87 0.80 14.31 5.36
CA CYS A 87 -0.16 14.85 6.33
C CYS A 87 0.44 15.37 7.64
N SER A 88 1.73 15.76 7.65
CA SER A 88 2.37 16.36 8.84
C SER A 88 1.56 17.54 9.36
N SER A 89 1.34 17.62 10.68
CA SER A 89 0.54 18.68 11.31
C SER A 89 -0.90 18.78 10.78
N GLY A 90 -1.44 17.70 10.19
CA GLY A 90 -2.77 17.69 9.60
C GLY A 90 -2.89 18.44 8.27
N ILE A 91 -1.77 18.88 7.69
CA ILE A 91 -1.74 19.63 6.42
C ILE A 91 -1.50 18.66 5.27
N SER A 92 -2.45 18.61 4.33
CA SER A 92 -2.30 17.83 3.09
C SER A 92 -1.17 18.41 2.23
N LYS A 93 -0.26 17.54 1.80
CA LYS A 93 0.81 17.80 0.85
C LYS A 93 0.62 16.92 -0.38
N THR A 94 1.32 17.27 -1.45
CA THR A 94 1.29 16.51 -2.70
C THR A 94 2.66 15.92 -3.01
N LEU A 95 2.70 14.60 -3.21
CA LEU A 95 3.87 13.89 -3.71
C LEU A 95 3.85 13.83 -5.23
N THR A 96 5.04 13.73 -5.83
CA THR A 96 5.18 13.38 -7.25
C THR A 96 5.32 11.87 -7.40
N LYS A 97 4.97 11.34 -8.58
CA LYS A 97 5.22 9.93 -8.94
C LYS A 97 6.69 9.52 -8.74
N THR A 98 7.63 10.38 -9.14
CA THR A 98 9.07 10.15 -8.90
C THR A 98 9.40 10.03 -7.41
N ARG A 99 8.72 10.81 -6.55
CA ARG A 99 8.91 10.71 -5.10
C ARG A 99 8.31 9.41 -4.55
N ILE A 100 7.19 8.94 -5.07
CA ILE A 100 6.61 7.62 -4.73
C ILE A 100 7.60 6.51 -5.07
N ALA A 101 8.14 6.48 -6.30
CA ALA A 101 9.13 5.48 -6.70
C ALA A 101 10.37 5.48 -5.78
N GLY A 102 10.87 6.66 -5.41
CA GLY A 102 11.98 6.77 -4.45
C GLY A 102 11.65 6.26 -3.05
N LEU A 103 10.42 6.47 -2.56
CA LEU A 103 9.96 5.95 -1.27
C LEU A 103 9.81 4.42 -1.30
N VAL A 104 9.26 3.88 -2.39
CA VAL A 104 9.16 2.42 -2.62
C VAL A 104 10.54 1.77 -2.60
N GLN A 105 11.53 2.34 -3.31
CA GLN A 105 12.91 1.83 -3.28
C GLN A 105 13.57 1.92 -1.90
N LEU A 106 13.22 2.90 -1.08
CA LEU A 106 13.71 2.97 0.30
C LEU A 106 13.05 1.89 1.16
N ALA A 107 11.77 1.64 0.93
CA ALA A 107 11.01 0.63 1.65
C ALA A 107 11.36 -0.80 1.24
N THR A 108 12.14 -1.07 0.19
CA THR A 108 12.57 -2.44 -0.17
C THR A 108 13.97 -2.81 0.28
N ARG A 109 14.69 -1.87 0.92
CA ARG A 109 15.99 -2.13 1.55
C ARG A 109 15.79 -2.73 2.94
#